data_AF-A0A9D8LXK1-F1
#
_entry.id   AF-A0A9D8LXK1-F1
#
_cell.length_a   1.000
_cell.length_b   1.000
_cell.length_c   1.000
_cell.angle_alpha   90.00
_cell.angle_beta   90.00
_cell.angle_gamma   90.00
#
_symmetry.space_group_name_H-M   'P 1'
#
loop_
_entity.id
_entity.type
_entity.pdbx_description
1 polymer ?
#
loop_
_entity_poly.entity_id
_entity_poly.type
_entity_poly.pdbx_seq_one_letter_code
_entity_poly.pdbx_strand_id
1 'polypeptide(L)'
;MSTARRDELLAALLRESRRLGGQLVVSRQGPAEALGLNAHDLLCLEMVSAEEPVSAGRLAEQLQLTTGAVTGVVDRLEEAGFVRRERDADDRRRVLVRIASERQRELAQILDPLASALGSATAGAAERDLQVVLDFVSRLRSGLVDETARAAPAPPGTRRARAQDRRGEFVLPRDGLADARLDVATGFANVSIDTDPGLAELLRGRFGSHPPAVDLVDGTVRLQSPRPTLWRGWSGSGQLTLNGAVSWGIALRSGASNVRADLRDLSLTALEVRGGASRVEVSLPAPAGTVPIRVSGGASRLTLDRPAGTALRLRMEGGASKVEVDRFQLGSVGGGARWQTPDFDAAAGRYDLTIEGGAGRLTVRTR
;
A
#
# COMPACT_ATOMS: atom_id res chain seq x y z
N MET A 1 -29.01 12.47 1.23
CA MET A 1 -28.75 13.03 -0.12
C MET A 1 -29.41 12.10 -1.12
N SER A 2 -30.22 12.62 -2.05
CA SER A 2 -30.83 11.76 -3.09
C SER A 2 -29.73 11.09 -3.92
N THR A 3 -29.95 9.85 -4.35
CA THR A 3 -29.05 9.09 -5.21
C THR A 3 -28.69 9.87 -6.47
N ALA A 4 -29.65 10.56 -7.07
CA ALA A 4 -29.45 11.42 -8.25
C ALA A 4 -28.39 12.51 -8.03
N ARG A 5 -28.43 13.24 -6.91
CA ARG A 5 -27.44 14.30 -6.63
C ARG A 5 -26.05 13.73 -6.41
N ARG A 6 -25.96 12.54 -5.79
CA ARG A 6 -24.69 11.84 -5.61
C ARG A 6 -24.08 11.45 -6.96
N ASP A 7 -24.89 10.93 -7.87
CA ASP A 7 -24.43 10.47 -9.19
C ASP A 7 -23.93 11.63 -10.06
N GLU A 8 -24.61 12.78 -10.04
CA GLU A 8 -24.15 14.01 -10.70
C GLU A 8 -22.77 14.45 -10.21
N LEU A 9 -22.57 14.46 -8.89
CA LEU A 9 -21.30 14.85 -8.27
C LEU A 9 -20.18 13.87 -8.64
N LEU A 10 -20.46 12.56 -8.64
CA LEU A 10 -19.50 11.55 -9.07
C LEU A 10 -19.10 11.71 -10.54
N ALA A 11 -20.07 11.97 -11.42
CA ALA A 11 -19.80 12.21 -12.84
C ALA A 11 -18.95 13.48 -13.05
N ALA A 12 -19.22 14.55 -12.29
CA ALA A 12 -18.40 15.76 -12.32
C ALA A 12 -16.97 15.49 -11.83
N LEU A 13 -16.82 14.81 -10.69
CA LEU A 13 -15.52 14.43 -10.14
C LEU A 13 -14.69 13.60 -11.13
N LEU A 14 -15.31 12.64 -11.82
CA LEU A 14 -14.62 11.82 -12.83
C LEU A 14 -14.14 12.66 -14.03
N ARG A 15 -14.94 13.62 -14.49
CA ARG A 15 -14.54 14.52 -15.58
C ARG A 15 -13.37 15.40 -15.17
N GLU A 16 -13.43 16.02 -14.01
CA GLU A 16 -12.35 16.90 -13.54
C GLU A 16 -11.08 16.10 -13.22
N SER A 17 -11.21 14.88 -12.68
CA SER A 17 -10.05 14.00 -12.46
C SER A 17 -9.33 13.65 -13.77
N ARG A 18 -10.07 13.39 -14.86
CA ARG A 18 -9.48 13.14 -16.19
C ARG A 18 -8.80 14.37 -16.78
N ARG A 19 -9.43 15.54 -16.64
CA ARG A 19 -8.85 16.82 -17.09
C ARG A 19 -7.57 17.13 -16.35
N LEU A 20 -7.58 16.99 -15.02
CA LEU A 20 -6.39 17.17 -14.20
C LEU A 20 -5.29 16.18 -14.60
N GLY A 21 -5.62 14.90 -14.76
CA GLY A 21 -4.66 13.88 -15.21
C GLY A 21 -3.99 14.22 -16.55
N GLY A 22 -4.78 14.66 -17.53
CA GLY A 22 -4.24 15.14 -18.82
C GLY A 22 -3.37 16.39 -18.66
N GLN A 23 -3.82 17.36 -17.87
CA GLN A 23 -3.09 18.60 -17.63
C GLN A 23 -1.75 18.35 -16.93
N LEU A 24 -1.68 17.40 -15.99
CA LEU A 24 -0.44 17.00 -15.33
C LEU A 24 0.57 16.36 -16.30
N VAL A 25 0.10 15.66 -17.34
CA VAL A 25 1.01 15.12 -18.37
C VAL A 25 1.56 16.27 -19.22
N VAL A 26 0.71 17.22 -19.62
CA VAL A 26 1.12 18.37 -20.43
C VAL A 26 2.05 19.30 -19.65
N SER A 27 1.77 19.55 -18.37
CA SER A 27 2.55 20.47 -17.54
C SER A 27 4.00 20.02 -17.33
N ARG A 28 4.32 18.75 -17.61
CA ARG A 28 5.67 18.21 -17.53
C ARG A 28 6.57 18.59 -18.70
N GLN A 29 6.00 19.04 -19.83
CA GLN A 29 6.78 19.35 -21.03
C GLN A 29 7.78 20.49 -20.78
N GLY A 30 7.32 21.62 -20.24
CA GLY A 30 8.18 22.77 -19.96
C GLY A 30 9.33 22.45 -18.99
N PRO A 31 9.07 21.87 -17.81
CA PRO A 31 10.12 21.45 -16.88
C PRO A 31 11.10 20.42 -17.47
N ALA A 32 10.60 19.46 -18.27
CA ALA A 32 11.46 18.46 -18.91
C ALA A 32 12.43 19.13 -19.90
N GLU A 33 11.92 20.03 -20.75
CA GLU A 33 12.73 20.81 -21.68
C GLU A 33 13.76 21.70 -20.96
N ALA A 34 13.33 22.40 -19.90
CA ALA A 34 14.21 23.26 -19.10
C ALA A 34 15.38 22.50 -18.45
N LEU A 35 15.17 21.23 -18.11
CA LEU A 35 16.16 20.37 -17.47
C LEU A 35 16.92 19.46 -18.47
N GLY A 36 16.59 19.52 -19.77
CA GLY A 36 17.17 18.63 -20.77
C GLY A 36 16.80 17.15 -20.56
N LEU A 37 15.66 16.89 -19.91
CA LEU A 37 15.16 15.55 -19.61
C LEU A 37 14.04 15.16 -20.57
N ASN A 38 13.83 13.86 -20.75
CA ASN A 38 12.56 13.40 -21.31
C ASN A 38 11.47 13.37 -20.22
N ALA A 39 10.21 13.29 -20.63
CA ALA A 39 9.07 13.33 -19.72
C ALA A 39 9.04 12.17 -18.69
N HIS A 40 9.58 11.00 -19.03
CA HIS A 40 9.65 9.86 -18.10
C HIS A 40 10.74 10.04 -17.05
N ASP A 41 11.88 10.59 -17.43
CA ASP A 41 12.98 10.89 -16.51
C ASP A 41 12.57 12.01 -15.54
N LEU A 42 11.86 13.04 -16.05
CA LEU A 42 11.26 14.07 -15.19
C LEU A 42 10.25 13.47 -14.21
N LEU A 43 9.37 12.57 -14.67
CA LEU A 43 8.41 11.90 -13.77
C LEU A 43 9.14 11.12 -12.68
N CYS A 44 10.22 10.39 -13.00
CA CYS A 44 11.02 9.71 -12.00
C CYS A 44 11.66 10.70 -11.02
N LEU A 45 12.17 11.83 -11.52
CA LEU A 45 12.77 12.87 -10.69
C LEU A 45 11.75 13.52 -9.73
N GLU A 46 10.53 13.76 -10.19
CA GLU A 46 9.41 14.21 -9.35
C GLU A 46 9.08 13.18 -8.25
N MET A 47 9.09 11.87 -8.58
CA MET A 47 8.84 10.82 -7.58
C MET A 47 9.97 10.71 -6.56
N VAL A 48 11.24 10.88 -6.98
CA VAL A 48 12.35 11.01 -6.03
C VAL A 48 12.12 12.22 -5.14
N SER A 49 11.88 13.40 -5.70
CA SER A 49 11.68 14.63 -4.91
C SER A 49 10.50 14.57 -3.94
N ALA A 50 9.46 13.80 -4.26
CA ALA A 50 8.29 13.62 -3.38
C ALA A 50 8.54 12.66 -2.21
N GLU A 51 9.54 11.77 -2.32
CA GLU A 51 9.85 10.72 -1.34
C GLU A 51 11.38 10.55 -1.26
N GLU A 52 12.06 11.29 -0.39
CA GLU A 52 13.53 11.18 -0.23
C GLU A 52 13.93 10.72 1.17
N PRO A 53 14.82 9.71 1.31
CA PRO A 53 15.37 8.86 0.24
C PRO A 53 14.35 7.82 -0.25
N VAL A 54 14.38 7.48 -1.54
CA VAL A 54 13.54 6.39 -2.10
C VAL A 54 14.40 5.27 -2.67
N SER A 55 13.97 4.02 -2.47
CA SER A 55 14.66 2.88 -3.07
C SER A 55 14.30 2.70 -4.55
N ALA A 56 15.22 2.16 -5.35
CA ALA A 56 14.93 1.83 -6.75
C ALA A 56 13.72 0.88 -6.92
N GLY A 57 13.53 -0.03 -5.97
CA GLY A 57 12.34 -0.90 -5.93
C GLY A 57 11.04 -0.13 -5.75
N ARG A 58 11.02 0.88 -4.87
CA ARG A 58 9.86 1.77 -4.66
C ARG A 58 9.56 2.62 -5.88
N LEU A 59 10.57 3.16 -6.54
CA LEU A 59 10.41 3.87 -7.83
C LEU A 59 9.81 2.96 -8.90
N ALA A 60 10.27 1.71 -9.02
CA ALA A 60 9.72 0.74 -9.97
C ALA A 60 8.24 0.45 -9.71
N GLU A 61 7.85 0.30 -8.45
CA GLU A 61 6.45 0.13 -8.06
C GLU A 61 5.60 1.36 -8.42
N GLN A 62 6.07 2.58 -8.09
CA GLN A 62 5.31 3.81 -8.31
C GLN A 62 5.15 4.16 -9.79
N LEU A 63 6.22 3.97 -10.57
CA LEU A 63 6.24 4.26 -12.01
C LEU A 63 5.67 3.11 -12.85
N GLN A 64 5.39 1.95 -12.24
CA GLN A 64 4.97 0.72 -12.92
C GLN A 64 5.95 0.28 -14.01
N LEU A 65 7.24 0.45 -13.71
CA LEU A 65 8.34 0.08 -14.59
C LEU A 65 9.03 -1.18 -14.06
N THR A 66 9.71 -1.89 -14.94
CA THR A 66 10.58 -2.99 -14.50
C THR A 66 11.76 -2.43 -13.70
N THR A 67 12.33 -3.23 -12.79
CA THR A 67 13.50 -2.81 -12.02
C THR A 67 14.65 -2.37 -12.94
N GLY A 68 14.88 -3.08 -14.05
CA GLY A 68 15.90 -2.69 -15.04
C GLY A 68 15.60 -1.37 -15.76
N ALA A 69 14.33 -1.09 -16.08
CA ALA A 69 13.95 0.19 -16.67
C ALA A 69 14.17 1.35 -15.68
N VAL A 70 13.81 1.17 -14.41
CA VAL A 70 14.10 2.16 -13.37
C VAL A 70 15.59 2.34 -13.15
N THR A 71 16.39 1.27 -13.13
CA THR A 71 17.85 1.39 -13.06
C THR A 71 18.36 2.31 -14.16
N GLY A 72 17.96 2.08 -15.41
CA GLY A 72 18.38 2.91 -16.53
C GLY A 72 17.90 4.37 -16.46
N VAL A 73 16.72 4.65 -15.91
CA VAL A 73 16.26 6.03 -15.65
C VAL A 73 17.12 6.70 -14.59
N VAL A 74 17.37 6.01 -13.47
CA VAL A 74 18.18 6.55 -12.38
C VAL A 74 19.64 6.74 -12.84
N ASP A 75 20.17 5.88 -13.70
CA ASP A 75 21.49 6.05 -14.31
C ASP A 75 21.58 7.37 -15.07
N ARG A 76 20.62 7.65 -15.96
CA ARG A 76 20.57 8.91 -16.71
C ARG A 76 20.42 10.13 -15.82
N LEU A 77 19.60 10.05 -14.77
CA LEU A 77 19.44 11.15 -13.82
C LEU A 77 20.70 11.39 -12.99
N GLU A 78 21.46 10.34 -12.67
CA GLU A 78 22.73 10.43 -11.95
C GLU A 78 23.83 11.01 -12.86
N GLU A 79 23.92 10.55 -14.11
CA GLU A 79 24.82 11.10 -15.13
C GLU A 79 24.55 12.58 -15.43
N ALA A 80 23.27 12.99 -15.43
CA ALA A 80 22.87 14.38 -15.57
C ALA A 80 23.08 15.22 -14.28
N GLY A 81 23.47 14.57 -13.17
CA GLY A 81 23.77 15.21 -11.90
C GLY A 81 22.56 15.63 -11.07
N PHE A 82 21.37 15.09 -11.38
CA PHE A 82 20.14 15.39 -10.65
C PHE A 82 19.95 14.55 -9.39
N VAL A 83 20.45 13.31 -9.39
CA VAL A 83 20.32 12.38 -8.26
C VAL A 83 21.68 11.82 -7.84
N ARG A 84 21.72 11.26 -6.63
CA ARG A 84 22.82 10.46 -6.12
C ARG A 84 22.31 9.16 -5.54
N ARG A 85 23.10 8.09 -5.68
CA ARG A 85 22.86 6.81 -5.03
C ARG A 85 23.67 6.64 -3.76
N GLU A 86 23.00 6.18 -2.72
CA GLU A 86 23.61 5.83 -1.45
C GLU A 86 23.25 4.39 -1.09
N ARG A 87 24.17 3.67 -0.44
CA ARG A 87 23.83 2.38 0.15
C ARG A 87 23.02 2.62 1.42
N ASP A 88 21.92 1.88 1.57
CA ASP A 88 21.16 1.89 2.81
C ASP A 88 22.05 1.39 3.96
N ALA A 89 22.08 2.16 5.05
CA ALA A 89 22.90 1.87 6.23
C ALA A 89 22.41 0.63 6.99
N ASP A 90 21.10 0.35 6.92
CA ASP A 90 20.47 -0.77 7.63
C ASP A 90 20.39 -2.05 6.77
N ASP A 91 20.39 -1.94 5.42
CA ASP A 91 20.48 -3.08 4.49
C ASP A 91 21.36 -2.76 3.27
N ARG A 92 22.61 -3.18 3.30
CA ARG A 92 23.60 -2.90 2.23
C ARG A 92 23.22 -3.41 0.83
N ARG A 93 22.18 -4.24 0.70
CA ARG A 93 21.64 -4.70 -0.59
C ARG A 93 20.64 -3.72 -1.19
N ARG A 94 20.16 -2.73 -0.43
CA ARG A 94 19.26 -1.69 -0.90
C ARG A 94 20.06 -0.46 -1.32
N VAL A 95 19.68 0.07 -2.48
CA VAL A 95 20.20 1.33 -3.02
C VAL A 95 19.11 2.38 -2.87
N LEU A 96 19.46 3.47 -2.19
CA LEU A 96 18.63 4.64 -1.98
C LEU A 96 19.02 5.73 -2.97
N VAL A 97 18.02 6.43 -3.48
CA VAL A 97 18.15 7.53 -4.43
C VAL A 97 17.70 8.82 -3.74
N ARG A 98 18.48 9.89 -3.90
CA ARG A 98 18.19 11.23 -3.39
C ARG A 98 18.45 12.27 -4.47
N ILE A 99 17.82 13.43 -4.39
CA ILE A 99 18.17 14.58 -5.20
C ILE A 99 19.56 15.08 -4.79
N ALA A 100 20.39 15.41 -5.78
CA ALA A 100 21.69 16.02 -5.54
C ALA A 100 21.50 17.38 -4.86
N SER A 101 22.14 17.59 -3.71
CA SER A 101 21.99 18.78 -2.87
C SER A 101 22.22 20.09 -3.64
N GLU A 102 23.12 20.07 -4.63
CA GLU A 102 23.46 21.21 -5.47
C GLU A 102 22.32 21.62 -6.41
N ARG A 103 21.42 20.69 -6.75
CA ARG A 103 20.28 20.87 -7.66
C ARG A 103 18.95 21.09 -6.95
N GLN A 104 18.86 20.90 -5.63
CA GLN A 104 17.61 21.00 -4.88
C GLN A 104 16.88 22.34 -5.08
N ARG A 105 17.59 23.47 -5.02
CA ARG A 105 16.97 24.80 -5.20
C ARG A 105 16.45 25.05 -6.61
N GLU A 106 17.18 24.58 -7.61
CA GLU A 106 16.81 24.67 -9.02
C GLU A 106 15.55 23.83 -9.30
N LEU A 107 15.55 22.57 -8.82
CA LEU A 107 14.42 21.67 -8.98
C LEU A 107 13.18 22.14 -8.22
N ALA A 108 13.34 22.69 -7.01
CA ALA A 108 12.21 23.26 -6.26
C ALA A 108 11.50 24.39 -7.03
N GLN A 109 12.22 25.17 -7.85
CA GLN A 109 11.60 26.24 -8.65
C GLN A 109 10.95 25.71 -9.93
N ILE A 110 11.54 24.68 -10.54
CA ILE A 110 11.11 24.14 -11.83
C ILE A 110 9.96 23.14 -11.68
N LEU A 111 9.94 22.37 -10.58
CA LEU A 111 8.91 21.37 -10.28
C LEU A 111 7.70 21.95 -9.51
N ASP A 112 7.76 23.24 -9.13
CA ASP A 112 6.73 23.93 -8.33
C ASP A 112 5.41 24.31 -9.02
N PRO A 113 5.18 24.24 -10.35
CA PRO A 113 3.90 24.68 -10.92
C PRO A 113 2.67 24.01 -10.30
N LEU A 114 2.78 22.74 -9.92
CA LEU A 114 1.71 22.03 -9.22
C LEU A 114 1.54 22.53 -7.78
N ALA A 115 2.62 22.78 -7.05
CA ALA A 115 2.56 23.28 -5.67
C ALA A 115 2.00 24.71 -5.63
N SER A 116 2.38 25.56 -6.57
CA SER A 116 1.83 26.91 -6.73
C SER A 116 0.32 26.87 -7.05
N ALA A 117 -0.10 25.99 -7.96
CA ALA A 117 -1.52 25.79 -8.28
C ALA A 117 -2.31 25.25 -7.08
N LEU A 118 -1.76 24.28 -6.34
CA LEU A 118 -2.37 23.75 -5.12
C LEU A 118 -2.49 24.83 -4.05
N GLY A 119 -1.41 25.55 -3.76
CA GLY A 119 -1.40 26.63 -2.77
C GLY A 119 -2.43 27.71 -3.08
N SER A 120 -2.57 28.08 -4.35
CA SER A 120 -3.59 29.03 -4.82
C SER A 120 -5.02 28.46 -4.68
N ALA A 121 -5.22 27.21 -5.07
CA ALA A 121 -6.52 26.55 -5.01
C ALA A 121 -7.00 26.29 -3.57
N THR A 122 -6.07 26.21 -2.61
CA THR A 122 -6.38 25.99 -1.20
C THR A 122 -6.24 27.24 -0.33
N ALA A 123 -6.02 28.41 -0.93
CA ALA A 123 -5.91 29.66 -0.20
C ALA A 123 -7.20 29.93 0.60
N GLY A 124 -7.08 30.00 1.93
CA GLY A 124 -8.22 30.20 2.84
C GLY A 124 -9.02 28.94 3.18
N ALA A 125 -8.59 27.75 2.75
CA ALA A 125 -9.20 26.49 3.18
C ALA A 125 -8.89 26.18 4.65
N ALA A 126 -9.85 25.63 5.38
CA ALA A 126 -9.61 25.14 6.74
C ALA A 126 -8.76 23.85 6.71
N GLU A 127 -7.97 23.60 7.77
CA GLU A 127 -7.16 22.37 7.90
C GLU A 127 -8.00 21.10 7.74
N ARG A 128 -9.25 21.12 8.25
CA ARG A 128 -10.19 20.01 8.11
C ARG A 128 -10.50 19.70 6.64
N ASP A 129 -10.68 20.72 5.81
CA ASP A 129 -11.02 20.55 4.40
C ASP A 129 -9.80 20.05 3.61
N LEU A 130 -8.61 20.55 3.94
CA LEU A 130 -7.34 20.05 3.42
C LEU A 130 -7.15 18.56 3.73
N GLN A 131 -7.44 18.14 4.96
CA GLN A 131 -7.36 16.73 5.35
C GLN A 131 -8.34 15.87 4.55
N VAL A 132 -9.57 16.33 4.33
CA VAL A 132 -10.57 15.61 3.51
C VAL A 132 -10.08 15.43 2.08
N VAL A 133 -9.49 16.48 1.48
CA VAL A 133 -8.94 16.43 0.11
C VAL A 133 -7.73 15.50 0.05
N LEU A 134 -6.79 15.61 0.99
CA LEU A 134 -5.61 14.75 1.07
C LEU A 134 -6.00 13.27 1.18
N ASP A 135 -6.96 12.95 2.05
CA ASP A 135 -7.48 11.59 2.22
C ASP A 135 -8.15 11.10 0.93
N PHE A 136 -8.91 11.97 0.25
CA PHE A 136 -9.56 11.63 -1.03
C PHE A 136 -8.53 11.34 -2.12
N VAL A 137 -7.57 12.24 -2.36
CA VAL A 137 -6.53 12.07 -3.39
C VAL A 137 -5.65 10.86 -3.11
N SER A 138 -5.29 10.63 -1.84
CA SER A 138 -4.50 9.46 -1.42
C SER A 138 -5.23 8.14 -1.70
N ARG A 139 -6.54 8.08 -1.42
CA ARG A 139 -7.38 6.93 -1.74
C ARG A 139 -7.56 6.74 -3.24
N LEU A 140 -7.76 7.83 -3.99
CA LEU A 140 -7.88 7.79 -5.45
C LEU A 140 -6.58 7.28 -6.10
N ARG A 141 -5.42 7.82 -5.71
CA ARG A 141 -4.10 7.37 -6.19
C ARG A 141 -3.90 5.88 -5.91
N SER A 142 -4.17 5.43 -4.69
CA SER A 142 -4.04 4.01 -4.33
C SER A 142 -4.95 3.15 -5.20
N GLY A 143 -6.23 3.52 -5.33
CA GLY A 143 -7.18 2.80 -6.19
C GLY A 143 -6.78 2.74 -7.66
N LEU A 144 -6.14 3.78 -8.21
CA LEU A 144 -5.63 3.79 -9.58
C LEU A 144 -4.44 2.85 -9.79
N VAL A 145 -3.50 2.79 -8.84
CA VAL A 145 -2.39 1.82 -8.87
C VAL A 145 -2.94 0.39 -8.89
N ASP A 146 -3.96 0.12 -8.09
CA ASP A 146 -4.57 -1.20 -8.06
C ASP A 146 -5.39 -1.51 -9.32
N GLU A 147 -6.04 -0.52 -9.94
CA GLU A 147 -6.78 -0.70 -11.20
C GLU A 147 -5.85 -0.96 -12.40
N THR A 148 -4.72 -0.26 -12.46
CA THR A 148 -3.71 -0.45 -13.49
C THR A 148 -3.02 -1.81 -13.36
N ALA A 149 -2.68 -2.23 -12.14
CA ALA A 149 -2.22 -3.59 -11.87
C ALA A 149 -3.25 -4.66 -12.27
N ARG A 150 -4.56 -4.39 -12.12
CA ARG A 150 -5.64 -5.27 -12.58
C ARG A 150 -5.81 -5.31 -14.09
N ALA A 151 -5.50 -4.23 -14.80
CA ALA A 151 -5.61 -4.16 -16.25
C ALA A 151 -4.48 -4.91 -16.97
N ALA A 152 -3.37 -5.19 -16.29
CA ALA A 152 -2.25 -5.96 -16.83
C ALA A 152 -2.70 -7.38 -17.24
N PRO A 153 -2.21 -7.92 -18.38
CA PRO A 153 -2.53 -9.27 -18.80
C PRO A 153 -2.08 -10.30 -17.75
N ALA A 154 -2.92 -11.30 -17.49
CA ALA A 154 -2.59 -12.36 -16.54
C ALA A 154 -1.36 -13.14 -17.03
N PRO A 155 -0.41 -13.48 -16.14
CA PRO A 155 0.74 -14.28 -16.52
C PRO A 155 0.33 -15.65 -17.10
N PRO A 156 1.12 -16.22 -18.01
CA PRO A 156 0.91 -17.59 -18.49
C PRO A 156 0.87 -18.58 -17.32
N GLY A 157 -0.04 -19.57 -17.35
CA GLY A 157 -0.16 -20.59 -16.30
C GLY A 157 -1.05 -20.24 -15.10
N THR A 158 -1.72 -19.08 -15.12
CA THR A 158 -2.61 -18.64 -14.05
C THR A 158 -3.81 -19.59 -13.88
N ARG A 159 -3.96 -20.20 -12.68
CA ARG A 159 -5.19 -20.93 -12.33
C ARG A 159 -6.23 -19.95 -11.80
N ARG A 160 -7.36 -19.88 -12.50
CA ARG A 160 -8.50 -19.04 -12.13
C ARG A 160 -9.55 -19.85 -11.39
N ALA A 161 -9.83 -19.47 -10.15
CA ALA A 161 -11.05 -19.86 -9.48
C ALA A 161 -12.08 -18.72 -9.61
N ARG A 162 -13.28 -19.06 -10.07
CA ARG A 162 -14.46 -18.21 -9.89
C ARG A 162 -15.28 -18.76 -8.74
N ALA A 163 -16.04 -17.91 -8.06
CA ALA A 163 -17.12 -18.38 -7.20
C ALA A 163 -17.98 -19.40 -7.96
N GLN A 164 -18.06 -20.60 -7.40
CA GLN A 164 -18.61 -21.77 -8.08
C GLN A 164 -20.13 -21.87 -7.92
N ASP A 165 -20.71 -21.15 -6.96
CA ASP A 165 -22.13 -21.24 -6.62
C ASP A 165 -22.86 -19.88 -6.58
N ARG A 166 -24.20 -19.93 -6.46
CA ARG A 166 -25.05 -18.74 -6.33
C ARG A 166 -24.89 -17.99 -5.00
N ARG A 167 -24.13 -18.52 -4.04
CA ARG A 167 -23.88 -17.92 -2.72
C ARG A 167 -22.55 -17.19 -2.63
N GLY A 168 -21.78 -17.16 -3.72
CA GLY A 168 -20.51 -16.42 -3.80
C GLY A 168 -19.36 -17.14 -3.09
N GLU A 169 -19.44 -18.46 -2.97
CA GLU A 169 -18.40 -19.28 -2.35
C GLU A 169 -17.39 -19.79 -3.39
N PHE A 170 -16.11 -19.82 -2.99
CA PHE A 170 -15.04 -20.47 -3.74
C PHE A 170 -14.09 -21.19 -2.80
N VAL A 171 -13.44 -22.22 -3.35
CA VAL A 171 -12.47 -23.05 -2.64
C VAL A 171 -11.23 -23.19 -3.51
N LEU A 172 -10.05 -23.01 -2.92
CA LEU A 172 -8.77 -23.26 -3.56
C LEU A 172 -8.14 -24.52 -2.96
N PRO A 173 -7.87 -25.57 -3.75
CA PRO A 173 -7.25 -26.79 -3.21
C PRO A 173 -5.82 -26.51 -2.74
N ARG A 174 -5.35 -27.28 -1.76
CA ARG A 174 -4.01 -27.13 -1.18
C ARG A 174 -2.90 -27.52 -2.14
N ASP A 175 -3.12 -28.55 -2.97
CA ASP A 175 -2.19 -29.04 -3.99
C ASP A 175 -0.73 -29.22 -3.50
N GLY A 176 -0.55 -29.64 -2.25
CA GLY A 176 0.76 -29.87 -1.65
C GLY A 176 1.51 -28.60 -1.22
N LEU A 177 0.93 -27.41 -1.33
CA LEU A 177 1.54 -26.17 -0.87
C LEU A 177 1.72 -26.21 0.67
N ALA A 178 2.97 -25.98 1.09
CA ALA A 178 3.36 -25.81 2.49
C ALA A 178 3.43 -24.33 2.89
N ASP A 179 3.69 -23.46 1.92
CA ASP A 179 3.68 -22.01 2.03
C ASP A 179 2.84 -21.37 0.92
N ALA A 180 2.26 -20.21 1.23
CA ALA A 180 1.47 -19.44 0.29
C ALA A 180 1.49 -17.95 0.62
N ARG A 181 1.18 -17.11 -0.38
CA ARG A 181 0.96 -15.69 -0.18
C ARG A 181 -0.49 -15.33 -0.47
N LEU A 182 -1.16 -14.70 0.48
CA LEU A 182 -2.47 -14.08 0.25
C LEU A 182 -2.27 -12.63 -0.14
N ASP A 183 -2.94 -12.22 -1.20
CA ASP A 183 -2.87 -10.88 -1.72
C ASP A 183 -4.28 -10.35 -2.01
N VAL A 184 -4.78 -9.54 -1.09
CA VAL A 184 -6.14 -8.99 -1.14
C VAL A 184 -6.08 -7.58 -1.73
N ALA A 185 -6.54 -7.45 -2.97
CA ALA A 185 -6.68 -6.16 -3.66
C ALA A 185 -8.08 -5.55 -3.48
N THR A 186 -8.21 -4.33 -3.98
CA THR A 186 -9.18 -3.29 -3.57
C THR A 186 -10.64 -3.52 -3.97
N GLY A 187 -11.56 -2.84 -3.26
CA GLY A 187 -12.99 -2.72 -3.63
C GLY A 187 -14.00 -3.33 -2.64
N PHE A 188 -13.57 -3.90 -1.53
CA PHE A 188 -14.48 -4.53 -0.56
C PHE A 188 -14.80 -3.61 0.60
N ALA A 189 -16.08 -3.41 0.95
CA ALA A 189 -16.43 -2.55 2.07
C ALA A 189 -15.95 -3.14 3.41
N ASN A 190 -16.11 -4.46 3.58
CA ASN A 190 -15.71 -5.20 4.78
C ASN A 190 -15.08 -6.53 4.38
N VAL A 191 -13.87 -6.81 4.84
CA VAL A 191 -13.23 -8.12 4.65
C VAL A 191 -12.86 -8.69 6.02
N SER A 192 -13.33 -9.89 6.33
CA SER A 192 -12.81 -10.68 7.44
C SER A 192 -11.90 -11.79 6.93
N ILE A 193 -10.79 -12.00 7.62
CA ILE A 193 -9.86 -13.09 7.39
C ILE A 193 -9.77 -13.86 8.69
N ASP A 194 -10.14 -15.13 8.65
CA ASP A 194 -10.13 -16.05 9.78
C ASP A 194 -9.26 -17.26 9.44
N THR A 195 -8.98 -18.09 10.43
CA THR A 195 -8.06 -19.22 10.31
C THR A 195 -8.71 -20.49 10.78
N ASP A 196 -8.48 -21.58 10.07
CA ASP A 196 -8.94 -22.91 10.45
C ASP A 196 -7.78 -23.91 10.35
N PRO A 197 -7.24 -24.39 11.50
CA PRO A 197 -6.18 -25.39 11.53
C PRO A 197 -6.59 -26.74 10.92
N GLY A 198 -7.89 -27.04 10.87
CA GLY A 198 -8.44 -28.28 10.31
C GLY A 198 -8.81 -28.19 8.83
N LEU A 199 -8.60 -27.03 8.19
CA LEU A 199 -8.96 -26.83 6.80
C LEU A 199 -8.14 -27.76 5.89
N ALA A 200 -8.81 -28.55 5.05
CA ALA A 200 -8.13 -29.44 4.10
C ALA A 200 -7.61 -28.66 2.87
N GLU A 201 -8.35 -27.63 2.46
CA GLU A 201 -8.04 -26.82 1.29
C GLU A 201 -7.07 -25.69 1.62
N LEU A 202 -6.48 -25.04 0.61
CA LEU A 202 -5.59 -23.91 0.83
C LEU A 202 -6.35 -22.75 1.49
N LEU A 203 -7.51 -22.42 0.94
CA LEU A 203 -8.31 -21.27 1.33
C LEU A 203 -9.76 -21.49 0.90
N ARG A 204 -10.69 -21.03 1.74
CA ARG A 204 -12.11 -20.85 1.37
C ARG A 204 -12.46 -19.38 1.42
N GLY A 205 -13.28 -18.93 0.48
CA GLY A 205 -13.78 -17.57 0.46
C GLY A 205 -15.27 -17.53 0.21
N ARG A 206 -15.96 -16.64 0.93
CA ARG A 206 -17.39 -16.39 0.78
C ARG A 206 -17.62 -14.90 0.61
N PHE A 207 -18.17 -14.50 -0.53
CA PHE A 207 -18.46 -13.12 -0.84
C PHE A 207 -19.94 -12.96 -1.16
N GLY A 208 -20.45 -11.74 -0.97
CA GLY A 208 -21.83 -11.42 -1.35
C GLY A 208 -22.05 -11.44 -2.87
N SER A 209 -22.99 -10.61 -3.31
CA SER A 209 -23.48 -10.57 -4.70
C SER A 209 -22.46 -10.28 -5.80
N HIS A 210 -21.20 -9.95 -5.45
CA HIS A 210 -20.13 -9.64 -6.38
C HIS A 210 -18.82 -10.29 -5.90
N PRO A 211 -18.64 -11.61 -6.14
CA PRO A 211 -17.44 -12.30 -5.72
C PRO A 211 -16.20 -11.80 -6.47
N PRO A 212 -15.02 -11.81 -5.83
CA PRO A 212 -13.75 -11.51 -6.48
C PRO A 212 -13.47 -12.45 -7.65
N ALA A 213 -12.66 -11.97 -8.59
CA ALA A 213 -11.80 -12.85 -9.35
C ALA A 213 -10.68 -13.36 -8.44
N VAL A 214 -10.43 -14.66 -8.47
CA VAL A 214 -9.41 -15.30 -7.63
C VAL A 214 -8.43 -16.01 -8.54
N ASP A 215 -7.18 -15.56 -8.49
CA ASP A 215 -6.07 -16.14 -9.25
C ASP A 215 -5.09 -16.81 -8.28
N LEU A 216 -4.66 -18.04 -8.59
CA LEU A 216 -3.53 -18.70 -7.92
C LEU A 216 -2.38 -18.83 -8.92
N VAL A 217 -1.27 -18.17 -8.62
CA VAL A 217 -0.05 -18.15 -9.42
C VAL A 217 1.14 -18.31 -8.49
N ASP A 218 1.95 -19.35 -8.68
CA ASP A 218 3.18 -19.61 -7.91
C ASP A 218 2.99 -19.48 -6.38
N GLY A 219 1.99 -20.18 -5.84
CA GLY A 219 1.66 -20.13 -4.39
C GLY A 219 1.05 -18.80 -3.92
N THR A 220 0.86 -17.82 -4.80
CA THR A 220 0.23 -16.53 -4.49
C THR A 220 -1.24 -16.53 -4.90
N VAL A 221 -2.12 -16.44 -3.90
CA VAL A 221 -3.56 -16.26 -4.05
C VAL A 221 -3.87 -14.76 -4.14
N ARG A 222 -4.28 -14.28 -5.32
CA ARG A 222 -4.68 -12.90 -5.55
C ARG A 222 -6.19 -12.79 -5.62
N LEU A 223 -6.76 -11.95 -4.76
CA LEU A 223 -8.18 -11.60 -4.79
C LEU A 223 -8.31 -10.22 -5.39
N GLN A 224 -9.01 -10.14 -6.51
CA GLN A 224 -9.26 -8.90 -7.21
C GLN A 224 -10.76 -8.70 -7.27
N SER A 225 -11.25 -7.55 -6.81
CA SER A 225 -12.66 -7.27 -7.02
C SER A 225 -12.94 -7.05 -8.53
N PRO A 226 -14.10 -7.51 -9.05
CA PRO A 226 -14.46 -7.41 -10.47
C PRO A 226 -14.37 -5.98 -11.04
N ARG A 227 -14.40 -5.78 -12.37
CA ARG A 227 -14.38 -4.42 -12.92
C ARG A 227 -15.64 -3.63 -12.51
N PRO A 228 -15.53 -2.36 -12.07
CA PRO A 228 -16.71 -1.54 -11.86
C PRO A 228 -17.45 -1.34 -13.19
N THR A 229 -18.76 -1.52 -13.18
CA THR A 229 -19.62 -0.91 -14.20
C THR A 229 -19.88 0.53 -13.80
N LEU A 230 -20.03 1.43 -14.77
CA LEU A 230 -20.15 2.90 -14.63
C LEU A 230 -21.27 3.41 -13.68
N TRP A 231 -22.05 2.51 -13.07
CA TRP A 231 -23.30 2.81 -12.36
C TRP A 231 -23.43 2.10 -11.00
N ARG A 232 -22.40 1.39 -10.51
CA ARG A 232 -22.46 0.68 -9.21
C ARG A 232 -21.31 1.02 -8.28
N GLY A 233 -21.64 1.61 -7.13
CA GLY A 233 -20.75 1.71 -5.98
C GLY A 233 -20.48 0.34 -5.36
N TRP A 234 -19.28 0.16 -4.82
CA TRP A 234 -18.88 -1.08 -4.16
C TRP A 234 -19.45 -1.18 -2.75
N SER A 235 -20.10 -2.30 -2.45
CA SER A 235 -20.58 -2.65 -1.11
C SER A 235 -20.37 -4.13 -0.77
N GLY A 236 -19.43 -4.81 -1.44
CA GLY A 236 -19.17 -6.23 -1.22
C GLY A 236 -18.50 -6.44 0.13
N SER A 237 -19.12 -7.26 0.99
CA SER A 237 -18.44 -7.89 2.12
C SER A 237 -18.00 -9.29 1.75
N GLY A 238 -16.90 -9.75 2.36
CA GLY A 238 -16.42 -11.11 2.18
C GLY A 238 -15.69 -11.64 3.40
N GLN A 239 -15.72 -12.95 3.53
CA GLN A 239 -14.98 -13.70 4.54
C GLN A 239 -14.01 -14.63 3.82
N LEU A 240 -12.78 -14.71 4.35
CA LEU A 240 -11.76 -15.65 3.93
C LEU A 240 -11.39 -16.53 5.11
N THR A 241 -11.25 -17.82 4.89
CA THR A 241 -10.74 -18.77 5.87
C THR A 241 -9.46 -19.40 5.33
N LEU A 242 -8.36 -19.19 6.05
CA LEU A 242 -7.03 -19.66 5.68
C LEU A 242 -6.70 -20.97 6.38
N ASN A 243 -5.96 -21.83 5.67
CA ASN A 243 -5.44 -23.08 6.24
C ASN A 243 -4.34 -22.80 7.27
N GLY A 244 -4.55 -23.23 8.52
CA GLY A 244 -3.60 -23.07 9.61
C GLY A 244 -2.30 -23.88 9.48
N ALA A 245 -2.31 -24.96 8.69
CA ALA A 245 -1.13 -25.78 8.44
C ALA A 245 -0.20 -25.24 7.34
N VAL A 246 -0.55 -24.10 6.73
CA VAL A 246 0.23 -23.43 5.67
C VAL A 246 0.91 -22.20 6.26
N SER A 247 2.17 -21.97 5.90
CA SER A 247 2.86 -20.73 6.23
C SER A 247 2.44 -19.60 5.28
N TRP A 248 1.95 -18.49 5.84
CA TRP A 248 1.34 -17.42 5.06
C TRP A 248 2.16 -16.15 5.04
N GLY A 249 2.39 -15.59 3.85
CA GLY A 249 2.65 -14.16 3.68
C GLY A 249 1.34 -13.45 3.35
N ILE A 250 1.03 -12.32 3.99
CA ILE A 250 -0.24 -11.62 3.76
C ILE A 250 0.02 -10.20 3.28
N ALA A 251 -0.59 -9.83 2.17
CA ALA A 251 -0.59 -8.49 1.62
C ALA A 251 -2.02 -7.96 1.53
N LEU A 252 -2.26 -6.83 2.20
CA LEU A 252 -3.52 -6.10 2.20
C LEU A 252 -3.31 -4.82 1.40
N ARG A 253 -3.77 -4.78 0.15
CA ARG A 253 -3.70 -3.59 -0.71
C ARG A 253 -5.04 -2.85 -0.70
N SER A 254 -5.01 -1.54 -0.44
CA SER A 254 -6.20 -0.81 -0.01
C SER A 254 -7.09 -0.33 -1.17
N GLY A 255 -8.36 -0.68 -1.03
CA GLY A 255 -9.52 0.18 -1.29
C GLY A 255 -10.71 -0.34 -0.49
N ALA A 256 -10.40 -1.01 0.63
CA ALA A 256 -11.36 -1.60 1.53
C ALA A 256 -11.51 -0.71 2.76
N SER A 257 -12.76 -0.43 3.13
CA SER A 257 -13.04 0.49 4.24
C SER A 257 -12.65 -0.13 5.57
N ASN A 258 -12.98 -1.42 5.77
CA ASN A 258 -12.71 -2.13 7.02
C ASN A 258 -12.14 -3.53 6.74
N VAL A 259 -10.95 -3.81 7.25
CA VAL A 259 -10.34 -5.15 7.23
C VAL A 259 -10.15 -5.62 8.66
N ARG A 260 -10.63 -6.83 8.95
CA ARG A 260 -10.38 -7.53 10.20
C ARG A 260 -9.70 -8.86 9.89
N ALA A 261 -8.54 -9.11 10.46
CA ALA A 261 -7.80 -10.34 10.23
C ALA A 261 -7.46 -10.98 11.57
N ASP A 262 -8.08 -12.13 11.86
CA ASP A 262 -7.71 -12.99 12.97
C ASP A 262 -6.73 -14.04 12.46
N LEU A 263 -5.45 -13.85 12.78
CA LEU A 263 -4.35 -14.67 12.27
C LEU A 263 -3.71 -15.51 13.38
N ARG A 264 -4.36 -15.62 14.54
CA ARG A 264 -3.78 -16.17 15.77
C ARG A 264 -3.28 -17.61 15.62
N ASP A 265 -3.91 -18.38 14.75
CA ASP A 265 -3.61 -19.80 14.53
C ASP A 265 -2.83 -20.06 13.23
N LEU A 266 -2.16 -19.04 12.66
CA LEU A 266 -1.28 -19.19 11.50
C LEU A 266 0.20 -19.18 11.84
N SER A 267 0.99 -19.80 10.97
CA SER A 267 2.40 -19.47 10.79
C SER A 267 2.55 -18.28 9.84
N LEU A 268 2.67 -17.07 10.39
CA LEU A 268 2.82 -15.84 9.60
C LEU A 268 4.29 -15.57 9.25
N THR A 269 4.57 -15.38 7.97
CA THR A 269 5.93 -15.10 7.44
C THR A 269 6.17 -13.64 7.14
N ALA A 270 5.13 -12.89 6.75
CA ALA A 270 5.18 -11.45 6.51
C ALA A 270 3.77 -10.85 6.52
N LEU A 271 3.66 -9.57 6.89
CA LEU A 271 2.43 -8.78 6.74
C LEU A 271 2.75 -7.46 6.04
N GLU A 272 2.05 -7.18 4.94
CA GLU A 272 2.15 -5.91 4.22
C GLU A 272 0.78 -5.24 4.20
N VAL A 273 0.73 -3.99 4.64
CA VAL A 273 -0.47 -3.16 4.59
C VAL A 273 -0.15 -1.96 3.70
N ARG A 274 -0.77 -1.91 2.53
CA ARG A 274 -0.55 -0.84 1.55
C ARG A 274 -1.83 -0.04 1.34
N GLY A 275 -1.76 1.29 1.47
CA GLY A 275 -2.77 2.26 1.02
C GLY A 275 -3.78 2.78 2.06
N GLY A 276 -4.74 3.61 1.60
CA GLY A 276 -5.77 4.34 2.39
C GLY A 276 -6.96 3.54 2.91
N ALA A 277 -6.73 2.40 3.55
CA ALA A 277 -7.79 1.69 4.29
C ALA A 277 -8.26 2.53 5.50
N SER A 278 -9.58 2.68 5.69
CA SER A 278 -10.12 3.49 6.80
C SER A 278 -9.87 2.82 8.16
N ARG A 279 -9.89 1.48 8.20
CA ARG A 279 -9.62 0.70 9.42
C ARG A 279 -9.07 -0.68 9.08
N VAL A 280 -7.93 -1.03 9.69
CA VAL A 280 -7.32 -2.36 9.61
C VAL A 280 -7.07 -2.85 11.03
N GLU A 281 -7.64 -3.99 11.40
CA GLU A 281 -7.46 -4.63 12.70
C GLU A 281 -6.88 -6.03 12.47
N VAL A 282 -5.72 -6.31 13.05
CA VAL A 282 -5.04 -7.61 12.88
C VAL A 282 -4.69 -8.20 14.23
N SER A 283 -5.17 -9.40 14.51
CA SER A 283 -4.72 -10.21 15.64
C SER A 283 -3.59 -11.14 15.17
N LEU A 284 -2.38 -10.85 15.63
CA LEU A 284 -1.17 -11.52 15.20
C LEU A 284 -0.94 -12.85 15.95
N PRO A 285 -0.36 -13.87 15.29
CA PRO A 285 0.05 -15.11 15.94
C PRO A 285 1.32 -14.93 16.79
N ALA A 286 1.72 -15.99 17.49
CA ALA A 286 3.08 -16.06 18.05
C ALA A 286 4.07 -16.28 16.89
N PRO A 287 5.07 -15.40 16.70
CA PRO A 287 6.00 -15.53 15.59
C PRO A 287 7.02 -16.66 15.84
N ALA A 288 7.27 -17.50 14.83
CA ALA A 288 8.29 -18.55 14.89
C ALA A 288 9.72 -18.04 14.59
N GLY A 289 9.86 -16.76 14.22
CA GLY A 289 11.11 -16.12 13.83
C GLY A 289 10.95 -14.60 13.77
N THR A 290 11.75 -13.92 12.94
CA THR A 290 11.53 -12.49 12.66
C THR A 290 10.49 -12.32 11.56
N VAL A 291 9.33 -11.77 11.90
CA VAL A 291 8.24 -11.51 10.96
C VAL A 291 8.23 -10.03 10.60
N PRO A 292 8.57 -9.64 9.35
CA PRO A 292 8.48 -8.27 8.90
C PRO A 292 7.02 -7.84 8.74
N ILE A 293 6.71 -6.65 9.27
CA ILE A 293 5.45 -5.96 9.03
C ILE A 293 5.77 -4.63 8.33
N ARG A 294 5.25 -4.42 7.12
CA ARG A 294 5.44 -3.16 6.38
C ARG A 294 4.13 -2.45 6.18
N VAL A 295 4.09 -1.18 6.52
CA VAL A 295 2.94 -0.31 6.33
C VAL A 295 3.35 0.83 5.43
N SER A 296 2.72 0.94 4.26
CA SER A 296 3.00 2.02 3.31
C SER A 296 1.70 2.65 2.80
N GLY A 297 1.50 3.94 3.06
CA GLY A 297 0.32 4.68 2.65
C GLY A 297 -0.66 5.00 3.77
N GLY A 298 -1.63 5.88 3.46
CA GLY A 298 -2.54 6.58 4.38
C GLY A 298 -3.57 5.75 5.14
N ALA A 299 -3.21 4.63 5.77
CA ALA A 299 -4.12 3.91 6.65
C ALA A 299 -4.59 4.86 7.76
N SER A 300 -5.88 5.18 7.80
CA SER A 300 -6.41 6.14 8.77
C SER A 300 -6.36 5.56 10.20
N ARG A 301 -6.49 4.24 10.32
CA ARG A 301 -6.40 3.51 11.60
C ARG A 301 -5.89 2.09 11.38
N LEU A 302 -4.71 1.80 11.90
CA LEU A 302 -4.14 0.44 11.96
C LEU A 302 -4.02 0.01 13.42
N THR A 303 -4.64 -1.12 13.75
CA THR A 303 -4.53 -1.76 15.06
C THR A 303 -3.88 -3.14 14.90
N LEU A 304 -2.78 -3.37 15.59
CA LEU A 304 -2.07 -4.66 15.64
C LEU A 304 -2.11 -5.21 17.07
N ASP A 305 -2.69 -6.38 17.24
CA ASP A 305 -2.79 -7.08 18.52
C ASP A 305 -1.79 -8.23 18.55
N ARG A 306 -0.65 -8.04 19.22
CA ARG A 306 0.40 -9.07 19.35
C ARG A 306 0.24 -9.86 20.64
N PRO A 307 0.64 -11.15 20.69
CA PRO A 307 0.64 -11.90 21.94
C PRO A 307 1.50 -11.23 23.03
N ALA A 308 1.05 -11.25 24.29
CA ALA A 308 1.86 -10.79 25.40
C ALA A 308 3.25 -11.43 25.43
N GLY A 309 4.28 -10.64 25.78
CA GLY A 309 5.67 -11.09 25.78
C GLY A 309 6.32 -11.26 24.41
N THR A 310 5.62 -10.94 23.31
CA THR A 310 6.23 -10.97 21.98
C THR A 310 7.04 -9.70 21.73
N ALA A 311 8.30 -9.87 21.36
CA ALA A 311 9.18 -8.76 21.05
C ALA A 311 8.76 -7.99 19.79
N LEU A 312 8.98 -6.68 19.80
CA LEU A 312 8.64 -5.77 18.69
C LEU A 312 9.74 -4.74 18.50
N ARG A 313 10.09 -4.49 17.24
CA ARG A 313 10.78 -3.27 16.80
C ARG A 313 9.86 -2.45 15.91
N LEU A 314 9.83 -1.14 16.11
CA LEU A 314 9.13 -0.15 15.31
C LEU A 314 10.16 0.80 14.69
N ARG A 315 10.13 0.94 13.37
CA ARG A 315 10.88 1.93 12.60
C ARG A 315 9.90 2.82 11.84
N MET A 316 10.01 4.12 12.08
CA MET A 316 9.26 5.14 11.37
C MET A 316 10.17 5.70 10.28
N GLU A 317 9.89 5.39 9.02
CA GLU A 317 10.55 6.01 7.87
C GLU A 317 9.68 7.17 7.33
N GLY A 318 8.35 7.04 7.42
CA GLY A 318 7.37 8.11 7.17
C GLY A 318 6.82 8.75 8.46
N GLY A 319 5.84 9.64 8.30
CA GLY A 319 5.16 10.31 9.42
C GLY A 319 3.92 9.57 9.93
N ALA A 320 3.52 9.79 11.18
CA ALA A 320 2.22 9.38 11.69
C ALA A 320 1.61 10.44 12.61
N SER A 321 0.29 10.67 12.52
CA SER A 321 -0.38 11.68 13.36
C SER A 321 -0.52 11.25 14.83
N LYS A 322 -0.58 9.94 15.07
CA LYS A 322 -0.57 9.34 16.41
C LYS A 322 -0.02 7.92 16.38
N VAL A 323 0.90 7.63 17.29
CA VAL A 323 1.46 6.29 17.48
C VAL A 323 1.30 5.87 18.94
N GLU A 324 0.62 4.75 19.15
CA GLU A 324 0.46 4.12 20.46
C GLU A 324 1.07 2.71 20.38
N VAL A 325 2.07 2.44 21.22
CA VAL A 325 2.70 1.13 21.33
C VAL A 325 2.68 0.71 22.79
N ASP A 326 1.87 -0.28 23.12
CA ASP A 326 1.63 -0.77 24.47
C ASP A 326 1.19 0.38 25.40
N ARG A 327 2.02 0.75 26.39
CA ARG A 327 1.76 1.89 27.30
C ARG A 327 2.38 3.20 26.80
N PHE A 328 3.17 3.15 25.72
CA PHE A 328 3.89 4.30 25.19
C PHE A 328 3.01 5.03 24.17
N GLN A 329 2.81 6.33 24.39
CA GLN A 329 2.08 7.17 23.44
C GLN A 329 3.02 8.25 22.92
N LEU A 330 3.13 8.31 21.60
CA LEU A 330 3.73 9.41 20.88
C LEU A 330 2.63 10.16 20.13
N GLY A 331 2.71 11.49 20.14
CA GLY A 331 1.85 12.35 19.34
C GLY A 331 2.16 12.22 17.85
N SER A 332 2.28 13.35 17.15
CA SER A 332 2.76 13.32 15.78
C SER A 332 4.24 12.91 15.76
N VAL A 333 4.58 11.89 14.98
CA VAL A 333 5.95 11.38 14.84
C VAL A 333 6.38 11.59 13.40
N GLY A 334 7.48 12.31 13.20
CA GLY A 334 8.13 12.44 11.89
C GLY A 334 8.97 11.20 11.53
N GLY A 335 9.46 11.15 10.30
CA GLY A 335 10.38 10.10 9.86
C GLY A 335 11.66 10.07 10.72
N GLY A 336 12.22 8.87 10.93
CA GLY A 336 13.47 8.61 11.66
C GLY A 336 13.30 8.04 13.07
N ALA A 337 12.09 7.99 13.63
CA ALA A 337 11.88 7.44 14.97
C ALA A 337 12.10 5.92 15.01
N ARG A 338 12.81 5.45 16.05
CA ARG A 338 13.05 4.02 16.30
C ARG A 338 12.68 3.68 17.73
N TRP A 339 12.03 2.54 17.91
CA TRP A 339 11.66 2.01 19.21
C TRP A 339 11.71 0.48 19.17
N GLN A 340 12.09 -0.17 20.26
CA GLN A 340 12.00 -1.63 20.37
C GLN A 340 11.78 -2.07 21.81
N THR A 341 11.26 -3.28 21.99
CA THR A 341 11.21 -3.92 23.30
C THR A 341 12.64 -4.27 23.77
N PRO A 342 12.92 -4.27 25.10
CA PRO A 342 14.26 -4.53 25.61
C PRO A 342 14.83 -5.91 25.23
N ASP A 343 13.96 -6.90 25.04
CA ASP A 343 14.27 -8.28 24.71
C ASP A 343 14.41 -8.55 23.20
N PHE A 344 14.19 -7.54 22.35
CA PHE A 344 14.06 -7.73 20.90
C PHE A 344 15.24 -8.46 20.25
N ASP A 345 16.46 -8.12 20.62
CA ASP A 345 17.66 -8.71 20.00
C ASP A 345 17.86 -10.18 20.39
N ALA A 346 17.41 -10.58 21.59
CA ALA A 346 17.53 -11.93 22.12
C ALA A 346 16.29 -12.82 21.83
N ALA A 347 15.15 -12.22 21.46
CA ALA A 347 13.92 -12.95 21.23
C ALA A 347 13.99 -13.85 19.98
N ALA A 348 13.63 -15.13 20.14
CA ALA A 348 13.57 -16.09 19.03
C ALA A 348 12.43 -15.77 18.05
N GLY A 349 11.29 -15.32 18.57
CA GLY A 349 10.13 -14.86 17.80
C GLY A 349 9.88 -13.37 18.01
N ARG A 350 9.85 -12.59 16.93
CA ARG A 350 9.74 -11.12 17.00
C ARG A 350 9.09 -10.50 15.77
N TYR A 351 8.46 -9.35 15.95
CA TYR A 351 7.92 -8.54 14.87
C TYR A 351 8.83 -7.35 14.56
N ASP A 352 9.14 -7.13 13.29
CA ASP A 352 9.89 -5.95 12.84
C ASP A 352 8.97 -5.07 11.97
N LEU A 353 8.38 -4.06 12.60
CA LEU A 353 7.39 -3.16 12.02
C LEU A 353 8.07 -1.92 11.44
N THR A 354 7.83 -1.66 10.15
CA THR A 354 8.31 -0.47 9.44
C THR A 354 7.13 0.31 8.87
N ILE A 355 7.07 1.61 9.17
CA ILE A 355 6.08 2.55 8.66
C ILE A 355 6.76 3.44 7.62
N GLU A 356 6.53 3.17 6.34
CA GLU A 356 7.24 3.82 5.22
C GLU A 356 6.53 5.08 4.70
N GLY A 357 5.26 5.31 5.05
CA GLY A 357 4.50 6.49 4.60
C GLY A 357 3.63 7.11 5.70
N GLY A 358 2.88 8.16 5.37
CA GLY A 358 1.96 8.84 6.28
C GLY A 358 0.91 7.89 6.86
N ALA A 359 0.93 7.60 8.16
CA ALA A 359 -0.13 6.86 8.85
C ALA A 359 -1.03 7.82 9.66
N GLY A 360 -2.34 7.57 9.67
CA GLY A 360 -3.26 8.32 10.52
C GLY A 360 -2.99 8.00 12.00
N ARG A 361 -3.58 6.90 12.47
CA ARG A 361 -3.37 6.37 13.81
C ARG A 361 -2.84 4.96 13.75
N LEU A 362 -1.69 4.73 14.37
CA LEU A 362 -1.12 3.41 14.61
C LEU A 362 -1.31 3.04 16.08
N THR A 363 -1.92 1.89 16.34
CA THR A 363 -2.02 1.30 17.67
C THR A 363 -1.45 -0.11 17.62
N VAL A 364 -0.42 -0.38 18.40
CA VAL A 364 0.10 -1.73 18.63
C VAL A 364 -0.09 -2.04 20.10
N ARG A 365 -0.78 -3.13 20.43
CA ARG A 365 -1.04 -3.52 21.82
C ARG A 365 -0.76 -5.00 22.03
N THR A 366 -0.45 -5.36 23.26
CA THR A 366 -0.44 -6.74 23.72
C THR A 366 -1.85 -7.21 24.03
N ARG A 367 -2.19 -8.43 23.64
CA ARG A 367 -3.41 -9.14 24.04
C ARG A 367 -3.15 -10.14 25.15
#